data_AF-A0A965CQ52-F1
#
_entry.id   AF-A0A965CQ52-F1
#
_cell.length_a   1.000
_cell.length_b   1.000
_cell.length_c   1.000
_cell.angle_alpha   90.00
_cell.angle_beta   90.00
_cell.angle_gamma   90.00
#
_symmetry.space_group_name_H-M   'P 1'
#
loop_
_entity.id
_entity.type
_entity.pdbx_description
1 polymer ?
#
loop_
_entity_poly.entity_id
_entity_poly.type
_entity_poly.pdbx_seq_one_letter_code
_entity_poly.pdbx_strand_id
1 'polypeptide(L)'
;MTEVIGNYIKGTQITTTQGDYQDVFNPATGSVSAQVCMSTTEEVDQAVNVATEAAKDWGRTPSPKRAQVMFRFKRLLEENSDKLARIISSEHGKTHDDALGEVVRGLEVVEFACGIPQLIKGTFSEQVADGIDVYSFPQPLGVVAGITPF
;
A
#
# COMPACT_ATOMS: atom_id res chain seq x y z
N MET A 1 -14.87 23.74 -8.84
CA MET A 1 -14.33 22.58 -9.58
C MET A 1 -14.39 21.41 -8.63
N THR A 2 -15.00 20.31 -9.04
CA THR A 2 -15.05 19.07 -8.24
C THR A 2 -13.63 18.50 -8.16
N GLU A 3 -13.21 18.08 -6.96
CA GLU A 3 -11.90 17.45 -6.76
C GLU A 3 -11.84 16.11 -7.52
N VAL A 4 -10.71 15.83 -8.16
CA VAL A 4 -10.51 14.58 -8.92
C VAL A 4 -9.47 13.71 -8.23
N ILE A 5 -9.92 12.54 -7.78
CA ILE A 5 -9.11 11.47 -7.19
C ILE A 5 -8.60 10.60 -8.34
N GLY A 6 -7.29 10.69 -8.60
CA GLY A 6 -6.63 10.02 -9.70
C GLY A 6 -5.70 8.89 -9.28
N ASN A 7 -4.96 8.37 -10.25
CA ASN A 7 -3.96 7.33 -10.03
C ASN A 7 -2.68 7.89 -9.38
N TYR A 8 -1.92 7.03 -8.69
CA TYR A 8 -0.57 7.36 -8.22
C TYR A 8 0.43 6.38 -8.83
N ILE A 9 1.12 6.79 -9.90
CA ILE A 9 2.02 5.94 -10.69
C ILE A 9 3.39 6.60 -10.74
N LYS A 10 4.46 5.83 -10.53
CA LYS A 10 5.86 6.29 -10.58
C LYS A 10 6.17 7.47 -9.65
N GLY A 11 5.52 7.52 -8.49
CA GLY A 11 5.74 8.57 -7.49
C GLY A 11 5.04 9.91 -7.81
N THR A 12 4.09 9.91 -8.74
CA THR A 12 3.36 11.12 -9.17
C THR A 12 1.85 10.86 -9.18
N GLN A 13 1.08 11.88 -8.78
CA GLN A 13 -0.37 11.88 -8.88
C GLN A 13 -0.80 12.23 -10.31
N ILE A 14 -1.69 11.42 -10.89
CA ILE A 14 -2.23 11.57 -12.25
C ILE A 14 -3.75 11.72 -12.12
N THR A 15 -4.25 12.95 -12.22
CA THR A 15 -5.68 13.29 -12.05
C THR A 15 -6.47 13.28 -13.35
N THR A 16 -5.95 12.62 -14.38
CA THR A 16 -6.59 12.48 -15.69
C THR A 16 -6.65 11.01 -16.03
N THR A 17 -7.73 10.58 -16.68
CA THR A 17 -7.85 9.22 -17.22
C THR A 17 -8.40 9.24 -18.64
N GLN A 18 -8.11 8.19 -19.39
CA GLN A 18 -8.78 7.88 -20.66
C GLN A 18 -10.14 7.21 -20.47
N GLY A 19 -10.44 6.72 -19.26
CA GLY A 19 -11.71 6.13 -18.89
C GLY A 19 -12.75 7.14 -18.41
N ASP A 20 -13.75 6.63 -17.71
CA ASP A 20 -14.83 7.44 -17.13
C ASP A 20 -14.43 8.01 -15.76
N TYR A 21 -15.25 8.94 -15.26
CA TYR A 21 -15.19 9.41 -13.89
C TYR A 21 -16.41 8.90 -13.13
N GLN A 22 -16.20 8.43 -11.90
CA GLN A 22 -17.28 8.02 -11.02
C GLN A 22 -17.41 9.00 -9.86
N ASP A 23 -18.65 9.39 -9.55
CA ASP A 23 -18.93 10.28 -8.42
C ASP A 23 -18.65 9.59 -7.08
N VAL A 24 -17.91 10.28 -6.21
CA VAL A 24 -17.73 9.93 -4.80
C VAL A 24 -18.72 10.77 -3.99
N PHE A 25 -19.54 10.09 -3.20
CA PHE A 25 -20.61 10.74 -2.44
C PHE A 25 -20.21 10.95 -1.00
N ASN A 26 -20.66 12.07 -0.42
CA ASN A 26 -20.76 12.19 1.02
C ASN A 26 -22.04 11.45 1.48
N PRO A 27 -21.94 10.35 2.23
CA PRO A 27 -23.10 9.55 2.60
C PRO A 27 -24.03 10.25 3.60
N ALA A 28 -23.56 11.27 4.33
CA ALA A 28 -24.37 12.03 5.27
C ALA A 28 -25.28 13.06 4.59
N THR A 29 -24.89 13.58 3.43
CA THR A 29 -25.64 14.61 2.68
C THR A 29 -26.23 14.11 1.37
N GLY A 30 -25.70 13.01 0.82
CA GLY A 30 -26.04 12.50 -0.50
C GLY A 30 -25.46 13.33 -1.66
N SER A 31 -24.65 14.35 -1.38
CA SER A 31 -24.02 15.20 -2.40
C SER A 31 -22.70 14.61 -2.88
N VAL A 32 -22.38 14.83 -4.15
CA VAL A 32 -21.05 14.51 -4.72
C VAL A 32 -19.98 15.37 -4.05
N SER A 33 -18.95 14.73 -3.48
CA SER A 33 -17.80 15.39 -2.85
C SER A 33 -16.58 15.44 -3.77
N ALA A 34 -16.38 14.40 -4.58
CA ALA A 34 -15.26 14.28 -5.52
C ALA A 34 -15.66 13.40 -6.71
N GLN A 35 -14.76 13.26 -7.69
CA GLN A 35 -14.85 12.26 -8.74
C GLN A 35 -13.59 11.40 -8.74
N VAL A 36 -13.73 10.09 -8.90
CA VAL A 36 -12.62 9.15 -9.02
C VAL A 36 -12.43 8.71 -10.46
N CYS A 37 -11.18 8.64 -10.92
CA CYS A 37 -10.84 8.09 -12.24
C CYS A 37 -11.14 6.58 -12.29
N MET A 38 -11.89 6.15 -13.30
CA MET A 38 -12.10 4.74 -13.62
C MET A 38 -11.05 4.28 -14.64
N SER A 39 -9.90 3.82 -14.12
CA SER A 39 -8.72 3.48 -14.91
C SER A 39 -9.00 2.44 -15.99
N THR A 40 -8.41 2.63 -17.18
CA THR A 40 -8.50 1.65 -18.27
C THR A 40 -7.50 0.50 -18.11
N THR A 41 -7.65 -0.55 -18.90
CA THR A 41 -6.68 -1.66 -18.96
C THR A 41 -5.28 -1.16 -19.31
N GLU A 42 -5.16 -0.20 -20.22
CA GLU A 42 -3.88 0.37 -20.66
C GLU A 42 -3.18 1.15 -19.52
N GLU A 43 -3.95 1.87 -18.70
CA GLU A 43 -3.43 2.58 -17.53
C GLU A 43 -2.97 1.60 -16.43
N VAL A 44 -3.68 0.47 -16.28
CA VAL A 44 -3.24 -0.64 -15.42
C VAL A 44 -1.94 -1.26 -15.96
N ASP A 45 -1.85 -1.55 -17.25
CA ASP A 45 -0.64 -2.07 -17.89
C ASP A 45 0.55 -1.12 -17.70
N GLN A 46 0.33 0.19 -17.80
CA GLN A 46 1.35 1.20 -17.48
C GLN A 46 1.82 1.09 -16.03
N ALA A 47 0.90 0.97 -15.07
CA ALA A 47 1.24 0.82 -13.65
C ALA A 47 2.05 -0.46 -13.41
N VAL A 48 1.64 -1.58 -14.01
CA VAL A 48 2.33 -2.88 -13.92
C VAL A 48 3.73 -2.82 -14.52
N ASN A 49 3.90 -2.18 -15.67
CA ASN A 49 5.20 -2.01 -16.31
C ASN A 49 6.16 -1.18 -15.43
N VAL A 50 5.68 -0.07 -14.86
CA VAL A 50 6.46 0.74 -13.91
C VAL A 50 6.85 -0.07 -12.68
N ALA A 51 5.90 -0.81 -12.10
CA ALA A 51 6.15 -1.66 -10.93
C ALA A 51 7.15 -2.78 -11.22
N THR A 52 7.05 -3.40 -12.40
CA THR A 52 7.94 -4.49 -12.85
C THR A 52 9.39 -4.02 -12.95
N GLU A 53 9.63 -2.84 -13.52
CA GLU A 53 10.97 -2.28 -13.58
C GLU A 53 11.50 -1.90 -12.20
N ALA A 54 10.68 -1.23 -11.37
CA ALA A 54 11.08 -0.85 -10.02
C ALA A 54 11.35 -2.05 -9.10
N ALA A 55 10.63 -3.15 -9.28
CA ALA A 55 10.76 -4.37 -8.47
C ALA A 55 12.15 -5.00 -8.58
N LYS A 56 12.85 -4.83 -9.71
CA LYS A 56 14.22 -5.36 -9.92
C LYS A 56 15.20 -4.80 -8.90
N ASP A 57 15.14 -3.49 -8.65
CA ASP A 57 16.02 -2.81 -7.70
C ASP A 57 15.48 -2.88 -6.26
N TRP A 58 14.17 -2.75 -6.08
CA TRP A 58 13.55 -2.83 -4.77
C TRP A 58 13.69 -4.22 -4.13
N GLY A 59 13.55 -5.28 -4.91
CA GLY A 59 13.73 -6.67 -4.43
C GLY A 59 15.14 -6.94 -3.89
N ARG A 60 16.15 -6.26 -4.45
CA ARG A 60 17.57 -6.34 -4.04
C ARG A 60 17.93 -5.40 -2.89
N THR A 61 17.03 -4.49 -2.51
CA THR A 61 17.27 -3.56 -1.41
C THR A 61 17.37 -4.35 -0.09
N PRO A 62 18.46 -4.18 0.69
CA PRO A 62 18.65 -4.89 1.95
C PRO A 62 17.46 -4.71 2.90
N SER A 63 17.06 -5.79 3.59
CA SER A 63 15.88 -5.78 4.46
C SER A 63 15.89 -4.68 5.54
N PRO A 64 17.03 -4.29 6.17
CA PRO A 64 17.04 -3.18 7.12
C PRO A 64 16.71 -1.84 6.45
N LYS A 65 17.13 -1.61 5.20
CA LYS A 65 16.80 -0.38 4.46
C LYS A 65 15.31 -0.33 4.12
N ARG A 66 14.71 -1.47 3.75
CA ARG A 66 13.25 -1.56 3.55
C ARG A 66 12.48 -1.27 4.84
N ALA A 67 12.96 -1.78 5.98
CA ALA A 67 12.38 -1.48 7.29
C ALA A 67 12.41 0.02 7.62
N GLN A 68 13.48 0.75 7.26
CA GLN A 68 13.56 2.21 7.48
C GLN A 68 12.46 2.98 6.72
N VAL A 69 12.10 2.54 5.51
CA VAL A 69 10.96 3.10 4.78
C VAL A 69 9.66 2.88 5.55
N MET A 70 9.44 1.68 6.07
CA MET A 70 8.26 1.36 6.89
C MET A 70 8.21 2.16 8.19
N PHE A 71 9.34 2.36 8.88
CA PHE A 71 9.40 3.22 10.06
C PHE A 71 9.07 4.68 9.75
N ARG A 72 9.52 5.19 8.59
CA ARG A 72 9.14 6.54 8.17
C ARG A 72 7.65 6.61 7.83
N PHE A 73 7.12 5.59 7.15
CA PHE A 73 5.70 5.52 6.82
C PHE A 73 4.82 5.45 8.06
N LYS A 74 5.17 4.60 9.03
CA LYS A 74 4.52 4.53 10.35
C LYS A 74 4.38 5.91 10.98
N ARG A 75 5.48 6.66 11.08
CA ARG A 75 5.48 8.00 11.67
C ARG A 75 4.57 8.97 10.91
N LEU A 76 4.59 8.92 9.58
CA LEU A 76 3.72 9.77 8.76
C LEU A 76 2.23 9.42 8.98
N LEU A 77 1.90 8.15 9.17
CA LEU A 77 0.54 7.74 9.52
C LEU A 77 0.12 8.26 10.90
N GLU A 78 0.99 8.16 11.90
CA GLU A 78 0.76 8.71 13.25
C GLU A 78 0.54 10.23 13.19
N GLU A 79 1.43 10.96 12.52
CA GLU A 79 1.36 12.42 12.35
C GLU A 79 0.09 12.88 11.61
N ASN A 80 -0.47 12.03 10.74
CA ASN A 80 -1.64 12.36 9.92
C ASN A 80 -2.92 11.61 10.32
N SER A 81 -2.96 10.95 11.48
CA SER A 81 -4.06 10.06 11.86
C SER A 81 -5.42 10.76 11.89
N ASP A 82 -5.51 11.95 12.49
CA ASP A 82 -6.74 12.75 12.51
C ASP A 82 -7.20 13.15 11.09
N LYS A 83 -6.26 13.55 10.23
CA LYS A 83 -6.56 13.88 8.83
C LYS A 83 -7.11 12.67 8.08
N LEU A 84 -6.49 11.51 8.23
CA LEU A 84 -6.92 10.26 7.60
C LEU A 84 -8.31 9.84 8.10
N ALA A 85 -8.54 9.92 9.41
CA ALA A 85 -9.84 9.59 10.01
C ALA A 85 -10.97 10.49 9.49
N ARG A 86 -10.70 11.79 9.27
CA ARG A 86 -11.66 12.72 8.64
C ARG A 86 -12.00 12.34 7.20
N ILE A 87 -11.00 11.94 6.40
CA ILE A 87 -11.21 11.50 5.02
C ILE A 87 -12.10 10.25 5.02
N ILE A 88 -11.73 9.22 5.80
CA ILE A 88 -12.52 7.98 5.92
C ILE A 88 -13.95 8.28 6.36
N SER A 89 -14.14 9.12 7.38
CA SER A 89 -15.47 9.50 7.86
C SER A 89 -16.29 10.23 6.79
N SER A 90 -15.66 11.11 6.00
CA SER A 90 -16.35 11.88 4.96
C SER A 90 -16.81 11.07 3.75
N GLU A 91 -16.13 9.96 3.43
CA GLU A 91 -16.46 9.11 2.27
C GLU A 91 -17.25 7.86 2.66
N HIS A 92 -16.97 7.27 3.83
CA HIS A 92 -17.61 6.03 4.29
C HIS A 92 -18.76 6.28 5.28
N GLY A 93 -18.82 7.46 5.91
CA GLY A 93 -19.93 7.84 6.81
C GLY A 93 -19.86 7.25 8.22
N LYS A 94 -18.77 6.57 8.59
CA LYS A 94 -18.52 6.13 9.97
C LYS A 94 -18.14 7.32 10.86
N THR A 95 -18.29 7.16 12.17
CA THR A 95 -17.88 8.21 13.12
C THR A 95 -16.38 8.45 13.04
N HIS A 96 -15.93 9.64 13.42
CA HIS A 96 -14.50 9.97 13.44
C HIS A 96 -13.72 9.00 14.35
N ASP A 97 -14.29 8.61 15.49
CA ASP A 97 -13.63 7.70 16.43
C ASP A 97 -13.52 6.27 15.87
N ASP A 98 -14.55 5.79 15.16
CA ASP A 98 -14.48 4.50 14.45
C ASP A 98 -13.42 4.53 13.35
N ALA A 99 -13.35 5.63 12.59
CA ALA A 99 -12.34 5.84 11.55
C ALA A 99 -10.92 5.90 12.13
N LEU A 100 -10.75 6.55 13.28
CA LEU A 100 -9.46 6.58 13.98
C LEU A 100 -9.04 5.17 14.42
N GLY A 101 -9.98 4.37 14.94
CA GLY A 101 -9.72 2.96 15.28
C GLY A 101 -9.29 2.14 14.06
N GLU A 102 -9.82 2.42 12.88
CA GLU A 102 -9.38 1.80 11.63
C GLU A 102 -7.95 2.21 11.23
N VAL A 103 -7.61 3.50 11.32
CA VAL A 103 -6.25 3.99 11.07
C VAL A 103 -5.25 3.30 12.01
N VAL A 104 -5.61 3.13 13.29
CA VAL A 104 -4.77 2.41 14.25
C VAL A 104 -4.56 0.95 13.85
N ARG A 105 -5.61 0.22 13.44
CA ARG A 105 -5.45 -1.15 12.96
C ARG A 105 -4.55 -1.24 11.72
N GLY A 106 -4.66 -0.29 10.80
CA GLY A 106 -3.75 -0.18 9.65
C GLY A 106 -2.30 0.07 10.08
N LEU A 107 -2.11 0.94 11.08
CA LEU A 107 -0.81 1.24 11.66
C LEU A 107 -0.14 -0.01 12.27
N GLU A 108 -0.89 -0.84 12.99
CA GLU A 108 -0.39 -2.09 13.59
C GLU A 108 0.19 -3.06 12.54
N VAL A 109 -0.42 -3.12 11.35
CA VAL A 109 0.11 -3.92 10.22
C VAL A 109 1.44 -3.36 9.73
N VAL A 110 1.55 -2.03 9.63
CA VAL A 110 2.80 -1.33 9.25
C VAL A 110 3.88 -1.53 10.30
N GLU A 111 3.52 -1.50 11.59
CA GLU A 111 4.42 -1.79 12.71
C GLU A 111 4.97 -3.22 12.63
N PHE A 112 4.10 -4.21 12.40
CA PHE A 112 4.54 -5.59 12.20
C PHE A 112 5.52 -5.70 11.02
N ALA A 113 5.23 -5.04 9.91
CA ALA A 113 6.08 -5.02 8.72
C ALA A 113 7.46 -4.36 8.96
N CYS A 114 7.61 -3.47 9.95
CA CYS A 114 8.92 -2.93 10.33
C CYS A 114 9.87 -4.03 10.83
N GLY A 115 9.34 -5.15 11.32
CA GLY A 115 10.09 -6.35 11.73
C GLY A 115 10.64 -7.20 10.57
N ILE A 116 10.50 -6.77 9.31
CA ILE A 116 10.83 -7.57 8.13
C ILE A 116 12.22 -8.25 8.16
N PRO A 117 13.32 -7.69 8.72
CA PRO A 117 14.61 -8.38 8.75
C PRO A 117 14.59 -9.70 9.53
N GLN A 118 13.72 -9.81 10.54
CA GLN A 118 13.51 -11.06 11.29
C GLN A 118 12.53 -11.97 10.57
N LEU A 119 11.45 -11.40 10.00
CA LEU A 119 10.34 -12.15 9.42
C LEU A 119 10.72 -12.93 8.15
N ILE A 120 11.75 -12.50 7.42
CA ILE A 120 12.21 -13.16 6.18
C ILE A 120 13.44 -14.04 6.39
N LYS A 121 13.79 -14.37 7.63
CA LYS A 121 14.92 -15.28 7.87
C LYS A 121 14.65 -16.63 7.21
N GLY A 122 15.69 -17.12 6.55
CA GLY A 122 15.73 -18.46 6.02
C GLY A 122 15.81 -19.53 7.11
N THR A 123 15.79 -20.79 6.67
CA THR A 123 16.13 -21.93 7.51
C THR A 123 17.48 -22.50 7.10
N PHE A 124 18.19 -23.10 8.05
CA PHE A 124 19.47 -23.76 7.83
C PHE A 124 19.51 -25.03 8.68
N SER A 125 19.94 -26.13 8.07
CA SER A 125 20.18 -27.42 8.71
C SER A 125 21.55 -27.93 8.29
N GLU A 126 22.42 -28.12 9.28
CA GLU A 126 23.77 -28.66 9.08
C GLU A 126 23.73 -30.19 9.05
N GLN A 127 24.64 -30.82 8.28
CA GLN A 127 24.85 -32.28 8.26
C GLN A 127 23.55 -33.10 8.15
N VAL A 128 22.64 -32.71 7.24
CA VAL A 128 21.46 -33.53 6.94
C VAL A 128 21.84 -34.89 6.34
N ALA A 129 23.05 -34.96 5.78
CA ALA A 129 23.78 -36.16 5.40
C ALA A 129 25.30 -35.85 5.49
N ASP A 130 26.14 -36.87 5.36
CA ASP A 130 27.60 -36.74 5.49
C ASP A 130 28.17 -35.68 4.54
N GLY A 131 28.63 -34.55 5.11
CA GLY A 131 29.15 -33.41 4.35
C GLY A 131 28.10 -32.58 3.61
N ILE A 132 26.80 -32.72 3.93
CA ILE A 132 25.71 -32.03 3.23
C ILE A 132 24.92 -31.15 4.20
N ASP A 133 24.88 -29.85 3.89
CA ASP A 133 24.02 -28.86 4.54
C ASP A 133 22.85 -28.47 3.63
N VAL A 134 21.74 -28.05 4.24
CA VAL A 134 20.54 -27.58 3.52
C VAL A 134 20.13 -26.22 4.06
N TYR A 135 19.78 -25.30 3.17
CA TYR A 135 19.28 -23.98 3.52
C TYR A 135 18.18 -23.51 2.59
N SER A 136 17.35 -22.59 3.08
CA SER A 136 16.31 -21.93 2.30
C SER A 136 16.29 -20.44 2.61
N PHE A 137 15.90 -19.61 1.64
CA PHE A 137 15.71 -18.18 1.85
C PHE A 137 14.44 -17.70 1.16
N PRO A 138 13.54 -17.00 1.86
CA PRO A 138 12.42 -16.31 1.23
C PRO A 138 12.91 -15.30 0.18
N GLN A 139 12.30 -15.31 -1.00
CA GLN A 139 12.56 -14.37 -2.08
C GLN A 139 11.27 -13.60 -2.43
N PRO A 140 11.37 -12.32 -2.85
CA PRO A 140 10.21 -11.58 -3.30
C PRO A 140 9.62 -12.20 -4.57
N LEU A 141 8.29 -12.23 -4.68
CA LEU A 141 7.58 -12.73 -5.86
C LEU A 141 7.71 -11.80 -7.08
N GLY A 142 7.91 -10.50 -6.84
CA GLY A 142 7.88 -9.45 -7.86
C GLY A 142 6.72 -8.49 -7.62
N VAL A 143 5.92 -8.24 -8.66
CA VAL A 143 4.74 -7.35 -8.58
C VAL A 143 3.58 -8.09 -7.93
N VAL A 144 2.88 -7.42 -7.01
CA VAL A 144 1.69 -7.94 -6.32
C VAL A 144 0.54 -6.94 -6.50
N ALA A 145 -0.67 -7.44 -6.74
CA ALA A 145 -1.89 -6.64 -6.80
C ALA A 145 -2.73 -6.82 -5.53
N GLY A 146 -3.33 -5.73 -5.04
CA GLY A 146 -4.27 -5.74 -3.93
C GLY A 146 -5.58 -5.07 -4.36
N ILE A 147 -6.70 -5.74 -4.08
CA ILE A 147 -8.06 -5.25 -4.36
C ILE A 147 -8.79 -5.22 -3.02
N THR A 148 -9.19 -4.03 -2.56
CA THR A 148 -9.82 -3.82 -1.25
C THR A 148 -11.30 -3.49 -1.38
N PRO A 149 -12.14 -3.88 -0.42
CA PRO A 149 -13.53 -3.43 -0.35
C PRO A 149 -13.60 -1.94 0.03
N PHE A 150 -14.83 -1.42 0.02
CA PHE A 150 -15.16 -0.13 0.64
C PHE A 150 -15.12 -0.22 2.17
#